data_AF-A0A965T7R2-F1
#
_entry.id   AF-A0A965T7R2-F1
#
_cell.length_a   1.000
_cell.length_b   1.000
_cell.length_c   1.000
_cell.angle_alpha   90.00
_cell.angle_beta   90.00
_cell.angle_gamma   90.00
#
_symmetry.space_group_name_H-M   'P 1'
#
loop_
_entity.id
_entity.type
_entity.pdbx_description
1 polymer ?
#
loop_
_entity_poly.entity_id
_entity_poly.type
_entity_poly.pdbx_seq_one_letter_code
_entity_poly.pdbx_strand_id
1 'polypeptide(L)'
;MLYNEYMNKCSHKEGIMQKEDVIISRVLLEGYKHLDRLYEAMGQSIECLVASGYNSGYRGTTGLVYEKIINYTYRRAGIYNLKAIVNQTLEQLTSRSREVLTLHFIEQKEFAEIKDILGVSLRTAFRYYDKALQTFAITLNNTGFTEARIESEYAEEPFYIRMKKKVLDTQKVNVERGVRCYGEAANSVEENCVEVSAKTIKLIVKGDNNQRQNVNSNIQRQRAI
;
A
#
# COMPACT_ATOMS: atom_id res chain seq x y z
N MET A 1 -4.63 14.66 32.12
CA MET A 1 -4.15 13.40 31.54
C MET A 1 -4.89 13.00 30.25
N LEU A 2 -5.41 13.93 29.44
CA LEU A 2 -5.98 13.59 28.10
C LEU A 2 -5.85 14.70 27.03
N TYR A 3 -5.41 15.93 27.36
CA TYR A 3 -5.33 17.04 26.39
C TYR A 3 -3.90 17.45 26.00
N ASN A 4 -2.89 17.11 26.82
CA ASN A 4 -1.48 17.51 26.58
C ASN A 4 -0.69 16.55 25.68
N GLU A 5 -1.17 15.32 25.44
CA GLU A 5 -0.58 14.42 24.43
C GLU A 5 -1.00 14.77 23.00
N TYR A 6 -2.15 15.45 22.83
CA TYR A 6 -2.64 15.92 21.54
C TYR A 6 -1.82 17.09 20.94
N MET A 7 -0.88 17.68 21.69
CA MET A 7 -0.09 18.83 21.25
C MET A 7 1.40 18.55 21.00
N ASN A 8 1.91 17.33 21.25
CA ASN A 8 3.36 17.11 21.35
C ASN A 8 4.06 16.31 20.23
N LYS A 9 3.41 15.98 19.11
CA LYS A 9 4.13 15.44 17.93
C LYS A 9 3.70 15.99 16.56
N CYS A 10 3.05 17.15 16.50
CA CYS A 10 2.99 18.00 15.30
C CYS A 10 4.35 18.69 14.99
N SER A 11 5.45 17.95 15.17
CA SER A 11 6.82 18.41 15.00
C SER A 11 7.43 17.78 13.75
N HIS A 12 7.22 18.42 12.61
CA HIS A 12 8.34 18.79 11.72
C HIS A 12 7.89 19.89 10.78
N LYS A 13 8.16 21.13 11.21
CA LYS A 13 8.32 22.27 10.31
C LYS A 13 9.44 21.92 9.33
N GLU A 14 9.13 22.07 8.04
CA GLU A 14 10.07 22.08 6.91
C GLU A 14 10.94 20.83 6.69
N GLY A 15 10.56 20.04 5.68
CA GLY A 15 11.52 19.64 4.66
C GLY A 15 12.04 18.20 4.63
N ILE A 16 11.64 17.31 5.54
CA ILE A 16 11.99 15.88 5.46
C ILE A 16 10.75 15.03 5.64
N MET A 17 10.13 14.70 4.52
CA MET A 17 9.03 13.75 4.47
C MET A 17 9.56 12.34 4.73
N GLN A 18 8.85 11.56 5.56
CA GLN A 18 9.24 10.18 5.86
C GLN A 18 9.10 9.34 4.57
N LYS A 19 10.02 8.40 4.36
CA LYS A 19 10.09 7.58 3.14
C LYS A 19 8.81 6.76 2.96
N GLU A 20 8.20 6.42 4.09
CA GLU A 20 7.00 5.62 4.26
C GLU A 20 5.75 6.31 3.71
N ASP A 21 5.59 7.62 3.95
CA ASP A 21 4.45 8.42 3.44
C ASP A 21 4.40 8.41 1.90
N VAL A 22 5.57 8.42 1.25
CA VAL A 22 5.69 8.37 -0.22
C VAL A 22 5.28 7.00 -0.74
N ILE A 23 5.67 5.94 -0.03
CA ILE A 23 5.30 4.57 -0.37
C ILE A 23 3.79 4.43 -0.31
N ILE A 24 3.16 4.90 0.77
CA ILE A 24 1.70 4.82 0.94
C ILE A 24 0.99 5.63 -0.14
N SER A 25 1.45 6.85 -0.42
CA SER A 25 0.92 7.67 -1.50
C SER A 25 0.95 6.95 -2.85
N ARG A 26 2.06 6.27 -3.16
CA ARG A 26 2.18 5.45 -4.36
C ARG A 26 1.24 4.24 -4.32
N VAL A 27 1.07 3.58 -3.17
CA VAL A 27 0.12 2.46 -3.01
C VAL A 27 -1.31 2.90 -3.29
N LEU A 28 -1.72 4.05 -2.76
CA LEU A 28 -3.06 4.60 -2.99
C LEU A 28 -3.30 4.95 -4.47
N LEU A 29 -2.34 5.64 -5.09
CA LEU A 29 -2.43 6.04 -6.50
C LEU A 29 -2.41 4.84 -7.45
N GLU A 30 -1.52 3.87 -7.23
CA GLU A 30 -1.44 2.65 -8.02
C GLU A 30 -2.70 1.76 -7.84
N GLY A 31 -3.28 1.80 -6.64
CA GLY A 31 -4.51 1.12 -6.30
C GLY A 31 -5.76 1.74 -6.92
N TYR A 32 -5.75 3.05 -7.20
CA TYR A 32 -6.91 3.83 -7.66
C TYR A 32 -7.65 3.19 -8.83
N LYS A 33 -6.92 2.73 -9.85
CA LYS A 33 -7.47 2.08 -11.05
C LYS A 33 -8.27 0.81 -10.78
N HIS A 34 -8.05 0.17 -9.64
CA HIS A 34 -8.71 -1.08 -9.27
C HIS A 34 -9.90 -0.88 -8.34
N LEU A 35 -10.07 0.31 -7.74
CA LEU A 35 -11.09 0.56 -6.73
C LEU A 35 -12.51 0.37 -7.26
N ASP A 36 -12.80 0.87 -8.47
CA ASP A 36 -14.13 0.78 -9.07
C ASP A 36 -14.55 -0.66 -9.33
N ARG A 37 -13.66 -1.43 -9.96
CA ARG A 37 -13.89 -2.85 -10.21
C ARG A 37 -14.07 -3.65 -8.91
N LEU A 38 -13.32 -3.31 -7.86
CA LEU A 38 -13.46 -3.96 -6.56
C LEU A 38 -14.79 -3.58 -5.88
N TYR A 39 -15.19 -2.32 -5.96
CA TYR A 39 -16.46 -1.85 -5.41
C TYR A 39 -17.66 -2.56 -6.05
N GLU A 40 -17.65 -2.71 -7.37
CA GLU A 40 -18.67 -3.46 -8.11
C GLU A 40 -18.67 -4.96 -7.76
N ALA A 41 -17.48 -5.59 -7.74
CA ALA A 41 -17.36 -7.00 -7.40
C ALA A 41 -17.84 -7.32 -5.98
N MET A 42 -17.62 -6.42 -5.02
CA MET A 42 -18.17 -6.55 -3.67
C MET A 42 -19.69 -6.42 -3.67
N GLY A 43 -20.26 -5.50 -4.45
CA GLY A 43 -21.71 -5.38 -4.63
C GLY A 43 -22.33 -6.66 -5.16
N GLN A 44 -21.76 -7.22 -6.24
CA GLN A 44 -22.19 -8.50 -6.82
C GLN A 44 -22.07 -9.66 -5.82
N SER A 45 -21.01 -9.68 -5.02
CA SER A 45 -20.82 -10.71 -3.99
C SER A 45 -21.92 -10.66 -2.91
N ILE A 46 -22.33 -9.45 -2.50
CA ILE A 46 -23.44 -9.25 -1.56
C ILE A 46 -24.75 -9.77 -2.18
N GLU A 47 -25.05 -9.40 -3.42
CA GLU A 47 -26.27 -9.85 -4.13
C GLU A 47 -26.33 -11.38 -4.25
N CYS A 48 -25.20 -12.02 -4.59
CA CYS A 48 -25.09 -13.48 -4.65
C CYS A 48 -25.30 -14.13 -3.27
N LEU A 49 -24.78 -13.54 -2.19
CA LEU A 49 -24.99 -14.04 -0.83
C LEU A 49 -26.44 -13.92 -0.39
N VAL A 50 -27.11 -12.82 -0.74
CA VAL A 50 -28.54 -12.63 -0.46
C VAL A 50 -29.36 -13.65 -1.25
N ALA A 51 -29.14 -13.78 -2.56
CA ALA A 51 -29.87 -14.71 -3.40
C ALA A 51 -29.69 -16.18 -2.94
N SER A 52 -28.47 -16.57 -2.57
CA SER A 52 -28.17 -17.91 -2.07
C SER A 52 -28.70 -18.17 -0.66
N GLY A 53 -28.66 -17.18 0.23
CA GLY A 53 -29.13 -17.31 1.62
C GLY A 53 -30.65 -17.43 1.77
N TYR A 54 -31.43 -16.83 0.86
CA TYR A 54 -32.90 -16.88 0.91
C TYR A 54 -33.51 -18.03 0.09
N ASN A 55 -32.92 -18.41 -1.04
CA ASN A 55 -33.54 -19.38 -1.97
C ASN A 55 -32.91 -20.78 -1.98
N SER A 56 -31.67 -20.93 -1.49
CA SER A 56 -31.09 -22.27 -1.34
C SER A 56 -31.42 -22.77 0.05
N GLY A 57 -31.88 -24.03 0.18
CA GLY A 57 -32.14 -24.68 1.47
C GLY A 57 -30.87 -24.93 2.29
N TYR A 58 -29.98 -23.94 2.37
CA TYR A 58 -28.74 -23.94 3.11
C TYR A 58 -29.07 -24.01 4.60
N ARG A 59 -28.98 -25.21 5.17
CA ARG A 59 -29.12 -25.50 6.60
C ARG A 59 -27.93 -25.02 7.45
N GLY A 60 -27.03 -24.21 6.87
CA GLY A 60 -25.96 -23.53 7.61
C GLY A 60 -26.51 -22.26 8.23
N THR A 61 -26.19 -22.04 9.51
CA THR A 61 -26.68 -20.97 10.37
C THR A 61 -26.76 -19.64 9.62
N THR A 62 -27.98 -19.15 9.37
CA THR A 62 -28.25 -17.89 8.66
C THR A 62 -27.40 -16.72 9.17
N GLY A 63 -27.03 -16.76 10.46
CA GLY A 63 -26.07 -15.83 11.09
C GLY A 63 -24.73 -15.68 10.36
N LEU A 64 -24.11 -16.77 9.89
CA LEU A 64 -22.83 -16.70 9.18
C LEU A 64 -22.94 -15.99 7.81
N VAL A 65 -24.10 -16.09 7.16
CA VAL A 65 -24.36 -15.38 5.89
C VAL A 65 -24.53 -13.90 6.16
N TYR A 66 -25.26 -13.53 7.21
CA TYR A 66 -25.41 -12.13 7.63
C TYR A 66 -24.07 -11.50 8.02
N GLU A 67 -23.25 -12.19 8.80
CA GLU A 67 -21.89 -11.72 9.16
C GLU A 67 -21.04 -11.45 7.92
N LYS A 68 -21.10 -12.34 6.91
CA LYS A 68 -20.40 -12.13 5.64
C LYS A 68 -20.94 -10.91 4.89
N ILE A 69 -22.26 -10.74 4.79
CA ILE A 69 -22.87 -9.59 4.12
C ILE A 69 -22.47 -8.29 4.82
N ILE A 70 -22.51 -8.26 6.15
CA ILE A 70 -22.08 -7.12 6.97
C ILE A 70 -20.60 -6.81 6.68
N ASN A 71 -19.74 -7.82 6.70
CA ASN A 71 -18.32 -7.67 6.39
C ASN A 71 -18.10 -7.09 4.98
N TYR A 72 -18.70 -7.67 3.94
CA TYR A 72 -18.59 -7.14 2.57
C TYR A 72 -19.12 -5.70 2.45
N THR A 73 -20.17 -5.35 3.20
CA THR A 73 -20.74 -3.99 3.20
C THR A 73 -19.77 -2.98 3.82
N TYR A 74 -19.19 -3.29 4.98
CA TYR A 74 -18.18 -2.44 5.62
C TYR A 74 -16.95 -2.25 4.73
N ARG A 75 -16.45 -3.34 4.15
CA ARG A 75 -15.30 -3.30 3.26
C ARG A 75 -15.57 -2.49 1.99
N ARG A 76 -16.76 -2.64 1.42
CA ARG A 76 -17.21 -1.85 0.26
C ARG A 76 -17.27 -0.35 0.57
N ALA A 77 -17.76 0.01 1.76
CA ALA A 77 -17.72 1.40 2.23
C ALA A 77 -16.28 1.91 2.40
N GLY A 78 -15.38 1.09 2.95
CA GLY A 78 -13.94 1.41 3.05
C GLY A 78 -13.30 1.71 1.69
N ILE A 79 -13.57 0.90 0.66
CA ILE A 79 -13.08 1.14 -0.70
C ILE A 79 -13.61 2.45 -1.28
N TYR A 80 -14.90 2.73 -1.08
CA TYR A 80 -15.50 3.98 -1.53
C TYR A 80 -14.86 5.20 -0.85
N ASN A 81 -14.66 5.13 0.46
CA ASN A 81 -13.99 6.16 1.24
C ASN A 81 -12.55 6.37 0.76
N LEU A 82 -11.82 5.30 0.49
CA LEU A 82 -10.46 5.37 -0.04
C LEU A 82 -10.40 6.12 -1.38
N LYS A 83 -11.36 5.85 -2.28
CA LYS A 83 -11.48 6.58 -3.55
C LYS A 83 -11.77 8.06 -3.31
N ALA A 84 -12.68 8.37 -2.40
CA ALA A 84 -13.02 9.76 -2.06
C ALA A 84 -11.81 10.52 -1.51
N ILE A 85 -11.01 9.88 -0.65
CA ILE A 85 -9.77 10.46 -0.09
C ILE A 85 -8.80 10.79 -1.23
N VAL A 86 -8.52 9.84 -2.13
CA VAL A 86 -7.59 10.07 -3.25
C VAL A 86 -8.07 11.21 -4.15
N ASN A 87 -9.37 11.24 -4.49
CA ASN A 87 -9.94 12.31 -5.30
C ASN A 87 -9.80 13.69 -4.61
N GLN A 88 -10.14 13.77 -3.33
CA GLN A 88 -10.02 15.00 -2.55
C GLN A 88 -8.56 15.49 -2.48
N THR A 89 -7.60 14.57 -2.28
CA THR A 89 -6.18 14.92 -2.29
C THR A 89 -5.71 15.41 -3.66
N LEU A 90 -6.17 14.78 -4.75
CA LEU A 90 -5.87 15.23 -6.11
C LEU A 90 -6.44 16.62 -6.40
N GLU A 91 -7.65 16.92 -5.94
CA GLU A 91 -8.31 18.22 -6.10
C GLU A 91 -7.62 19.37 -5.33
N GLN A 92 -6.84 19.05 -4.30
CA GLN A 92 -6.07 20.03 -3.53
C GLN A 92 -4.65 20.26 -4.07
N LEU A 93 -4.17 19.42 -5.00
CA LEU A 93 -2.86 19.58 -5.61
C LEU A 93 -2.81 20.76 -6.57
N THR A 94 -1.60 21.31 -6.75
CA THR A 94 -1.33 22.29 -7.80
C THR A 94 -1.62 21.70 -9.18
N SER A 95 -2.09 22.54 -10.12
CA SER A 95 -2.52 22.11 -11.46
C SER A 95 -1.49 21.19 -12.13
N ARG A 96 -0.21 21.55 -12.10
CA ARG A 96 0.85 20.77 -12.76
C ARG A 96 1.18 19.44 -12.05
N SER A 97 1.16 19.40 -10.72
CA SER A 97 1.35 18.14 -9.98
C SER A 97 0.17 17.20 -10.19
N ARG A 98 -1.05 17.73 -10.19
CA ARG A 98 -2.27 16.98 -10.50
C ARG A 98 -2.20 16.39 -11.90
N GLU A 99 -1.89 17.20 -12.90
CA GLU A 99 -1.81 16.79 -14.31
C GLU A 99 -0.86 15.61 -14.50
N VAL A 100 0.37 15.69 -13.95
CA VAL A 100 1.36 14.61 -14.06
C VAL A 100 0.86 13.31 -13.41
N LEU A 101 0.25 13.39 -12.22
CA LEU A 101 -0.27 12.22 -11.53
C LEU A 101 -1.49 11.62 -12.25
N THR A 102 -2.38 12.45 -12.78
CA THR A 102 -3.55 12.02 -13.55
C THR A 102 -3.13 11.29 -14.82
N LEU A 103 -2.22 11.88 -15.61
CA LEU A 103 -1.72 11.26 -16.83
C LEU A 103 -1.10 9.88 -16.55
N HIS A 104 -0.32 9.77 -15.46
CA HIS A 104 0.37 8.52 -15.16
C HIS A 104 -0.54 7.44 -14.54
N PHE A 105 -1.32 7.79 -13.51
CA PHE A 105 -2.06 6.80 -12.72
C PHE A 105 -3.51 6.58 -13.20
N ILE A 106 -4.17 7.62 -13.71
CA ILE A 106 -5.56 7.54 -14.17
C ILE A 106 -5.60 7.17 -15.66
N GLU A 107 -4.83 7.88 -16.50
CA GLU A 107 -4.81 7.65 -17.95
C GLU A 107 -3.79 6.59 -18.39
N GLN A 108 -2.95 6.08 -17.48
CA GLN A 108 -1.97 5.02 -17.72
C GLN A 108 -0.97 5.35 -18.84
N LYS A 109 -0.60 6.63 -18.96
CA LYS A 109 0.39 7.09 -19.94
C LYS A 109 1.81 6.77 -19.50
N GLU A 110 2.64 6.39 -20.47
CA GLU A 110 4.07 6.22 -20.23
C GLU A 110 4.78 7.57 -20.11
N PHE A 111 5.93 7.62 -19.42
CA PHE A 111 6.72 8.85 -19.31
C PHE A 111 7.17 9.40 -20.66
N ALA A 112 7.30 8.53 -21.68
CA ALA A 112 7.55 8.95 -23.05
C ALA A 112 6.37 9.75 -23.62
N GLU A 113 5.13 9.35 -23.38
CA GLU A 113 3.95 10.09 -23.83
C GLU A 113 3.74 11.36 -22.99
N ILE A 114 3.95 11.27 -21.68
CA ILE A 114 3.81 12.42 -20.75
C ILE A 114 4.77 13.54 -21.14
N LYS A 115 6.00 13.23 -21.58
CA LYS A 115 6.96 14.25 -22.02
C LYS A 115 6.43 15.01 -23.25
N ASP A 116 5.76 14.30 -24.15
CA ASP A 116 5.27 14.85 -25.41
C ASP A 116 3.99 15.66 -25.19
N ILE A 117 3.10 15.19 -24.31
CA ILE A 117 1.90 15.92 -23.87
C ILE A 117 2.26 17.23 -23.17
N LEU A 118 3.24 17.18 -22.25
CA LEU A 118 3.65 18.34 -21.46
C LEU A 118 4.66 19.25 -22.17
N GLY A 119 5.18 18.84 -23.33
CA GLY A 119 6.22 19.56 -24.08
C GLY A 119 7.54 19.72 -23.31
N VAL A 120 7.94 18.72 -22.52
CA VAL A 120 9.15 18.78 -21.67
C VAL A 120 10.14 17.65 -21.95
N SER A 121 11.39 17.82 -21.51
CA SER A 121 12.37 16.73 -21.54
C SER A 121 11.94 15.58 -20.64
N LEU A 122 12.35 14.35 -20.99
CA LEU A 122 12.06 13.15 -20.20
C LEU A 122 12.57 13.28 -18.75
N ARG A 123 13.76 13.86 -18.55
CA ARG A 123 14.31 14.14 -17.21
C ARG A 123 13.42 15.09 -16.41
N THR A 124 12.87 16.11 -17.07
CA THR A 124 11.95 17.06 -16.44
C THR A 124 10.62 16.41 -16.08
N ALA A 125 10.09 15.52 -16.94
CA ALA A 125 8.88 14.75 -16.65
C ALA A 125 9.05 13.89 -15.40
N PHE A 126 10.18 13.16 -15.28
CA PHE A 126 10.50 12.41 -14.05
C PHE A 126 10.60 13.30 -12.82
N ARG A 127 11.30 14.43 -12.91
CA ARG A 127 11.42 15.36 -11.78
C ARG A 127 10.07 15.92 -11.34
N TYR A 128 9.17 16.22 -12.28
CA TYR A 128 7.82 16.66 -11.95
C TYR A 128 7.00 15.56 -11.31
N TYR A 129 7.15 14.33 -11.77
CA TYR A 129 6.52 13.18 -11.14
C TYR A 129 6.97 12.98 -9.69
N ASP A 130 8.27 13.01 -9.42
CA ASP A 130 8.78 12.87 -8.04
C ASP A 130 8.27 13.99 -7.15
N LYS A 131 8.35 15.23 -7.63
CA LYS A 131 7.82 16.40 -6.91
C LYS A 131 6.31 16.27 -6.68
N ALA A 132 5.56 15.76 -7.65
CA ALA A 132 4.12 15.56 -7.53
C ALA A 132 3.78 14.50 -6.49
N LEU A 133 4.52 13.38 -6.44
CA LEU A 133 4.38 12.36 -5.39
C LEU A 133 4.67 12.92 -4.00
N GLN A 134 5.74 13.69 -3.85
CA GLN A 134 6.06 14.33 -2.58
C GLN A 134 4.98 15.32 -2.15
N THR A 135 4.48 16.11 -3.10
CA THR A 135 3.38 17.06 -2.83
C THR A 135 2.10 16.31 -2.45
N PHE A 136 1.79 15.20 -3.13
CA PHE A 136 0.62 14.38 -2.81
C PHE A 136 0.69 13.84 -1.39
N ALA A 137 1.82 13.27 -0.99
CA ALA A 137 2.03 12.77 0.37
C ALA A 137 1.89 13.87 1.43
N ILE A 138 2.44 15.05 1.18
CA ILE A 138 2.27 16.22 2.06
C ILE A 138 0.80 16.62 2.15
N THR A 139 0.09 16.71 1.03
CA THR A 139 -1.33 17.05 1.00
C THR A 139 -2.18 16.00 1.74
N LEU A 140 -1.87 14.71 1.56
CA LEU A 140 -2.54 13.60 2.24
C LEU A 140 -2.38 13.70 3.77
N ASN A 141 -1.16 13.95 4.23
CA ASN A 141 -0.88 14.19 5.65
C ASN A 141 -1.64 15.43 6.18
N ASN A 142 -1.69 16.52 5.40
CA ASN A 142 -2.42 17.73 5.77
C ASN A 142 -3.95 17.52 5.85
N THR A 143 -4.50 16.58 5.07
CA THR A 143 -5.91 16.16 5.18
C THR A 143 -6.19 15.26 6.39
N GLY A 144 -5.17 14.93 7.18
CA GLY A 144 -5.30 14.08 8.37
C GLY A 144 -5.28 12.59 8.08
N PHE A 145 -4.83 12.19 6.88
CA PHE A 145 -4.61 10.79 6.49
C PHE A 145 -3.11 10.46 6.56
N THR A 146 -2.58 10.45 7.77
CA THR A 146 -1.20 10.02 8.02
C THR A 146 -1.03 8.53 7.80
N GLU A 147 0.22 8.08 7.61
CA GLU A 147 0.58 6.66 7.57
C GLU A 147 -0.13 5.86 8.67
N ALA A 148 0.03 6.28 9.93
CA ALA A 148 -0.53 5.56 11.07
C ALA A 148 -2.04 5.37 10.97
N ARG A 149 -2.75 6.37 10.45
CA ARG A 149 -4.20 6.28 10.27
C ARG A 149 -4.56 5.29 9.17
N ILE A 150 -3.89 5.38 8.02
CA ILE A 150 -4.12 4.48 6.89
C ILE A 150 -3.80 3.04 7.27
N GLU A 151 -2.72 2.81 8.02
CA GLU A 151 -2.40 1.47 8.52
C GLU A 151 -3.45 0.98 9.51
N SER A 152 -3.94 1.83 10.43
CA SER A 152 -4.98 1.41 11.37
C SER A 152 -6.32 1.05 10.69
N GLU A 153 -6.68 1.75 9.61
CA GLU A 153 -7.97 1.56 8.93
C GLU A 153 -7.92 0.48 7.84
N TYR A 154 -6.78 0.31 7.15
CA TYR A 154 -6.69 -0.51 5.92
C TYR A 154 -5.62 -1.60 5.96
N ALA A 155 -4.83 -1.78 7.03
CA ALA A 155 -3.78 -2.80 7.06
C ALA A 155 -4.31 -4.23 6.83
N GLU A 156 -5.53 -4.52 7.28
CA GLU A 156 -6.14 -5.85 7.12
C GLU A 156 -6.81 -6.04 5.74
N GLU A 157 -6.98 -4.97 4.96
CA GLU A 157 -7.63 -5.09 3.65
C GLU A 157 -6.74 -5.86 2.66
N PRO A 158 -7.21 -7.00 2.12
CA PRO A 158 -6.45 -7.81 1.16
C PRO A 158 -5.97 -7.02 -0.07
N PHE A 159 -6.75 -6.03 -0.48
CA PHE A 159 -6.39 -5.11 -1.55
C PHE A 159 -5.15 -4.29 -1.19
N TYR A 160 -5.15 -3.65 -0.02
CA TYR A 160 -4.07 -2.79 0.45
C TYR A 160 -2.78 -3.59 0.64
N ILE A 161 -2.86 -4.77 1.27
CA ILE A 161 -1.72 -5.69 1.43
C ILE A 161 -1.09 -6.03 0.08
N ARG A 162 -1.92 -6.38 -0.92
CA ARG A 162 -1.46 -6.74 -2.26
C ARG A 162 -0.78 -5.56 -2.96
N MET A 163 -1.35 -4.36 -2.86
CA MET A 163 -0.79 -3.16 -3.49
C MET A 163 0.51 -2.71 -2.80
N LYS A 164 0.57 -2.72 -1.46
CA LYS A 164 1.78 -2.44 -0.69
C LYS A 164 2.91 -3.38 -1.08
N LYS A 165 2.64 -4.68 -1.18
CA LYS A 165 3.63 -5.67 -1.63
C LYS A 165 4.13 -5.37 -3.05
N LYS A 166 3.24 -5.10 -4.01
CA LYS A 166 3.58 -4.77 -5.40
C LYS A 166 4.52 -3.57 -5.49
N VAL A 167 4.22 -2.50 -4.75
CA VAL A 167 5.03 -1.28 -4.74
C VAL A 167 6.42 -1.54 -4.15
N LEU A 168 6.50 -2.28 -3.04
CA LEU A 168 7.78 -2.64 -2.40
C LEU A 168 8.65 -3.51 -3.31
N ASP A 169 8.06 -4.48 -3.99
CA ASP A 169 8.78 -5.35 -4.94
C ASP A 169 9.32 -4.55 -6.13
N THR A 170 8.56 -3.57 -6.61
CA THR A 170 8.99 -2.66 -7.70
C THR A 170 10.19 -1.81 -7.27
N GLN A 171 10.21 -1.33 -6.03
CA GLN A 171 11.35 -0.57 -5.50
C GLN A 171 12.62 -1.43 -5.40
N LYS A 172 12.51 -2.68 -4.92
CA LYS A 172 13.65 -3.60 -4.84
C LYS A 172 14.28 -3.86 -6.20
N VAL A 173 13.46 -4.15 -7.22
CA VAL A 173 13.93 -4.40 -8.59
C VAL A 173 14.66 -3.19 -9.16
N ASN A 174 14.19 -1.97 -8.88
CA ASN A 174 14.85 -0.76 -9.36
C ASN A 174 16.22 -0.55 -8.68
N VAL A 175 16.33 -0.82 -7.37
CA VAL A 175 17.60 -0.78 -6.64
C VAL A 175 18.59 -1.82 -7.18
N GLU A 176 18.15 -3.06 -7.40
CA GLU A 176 19.00 -4.15 -7.93
C GLU A 176 19.48 -3.90 -9.36
N ARG A 177 18.69 -3.22 -10.20
CA ARG A 177 19.06 -2.85 -11.57
C ARG A 177 19.96 -1.61 -11.65
N GLY A 178 20.34 -1.02 -10.51
CA GLY A 178 21.05 0.27 -10.49
C GLY A 178 20.24 1.42 -11.09
N VAL A 179 18.93 1.22 -11.28
CA VAL A 179 18.01 2.27 -11.72
C VAL A 179 17.72 3.09 -10.48
N ARG A 180 18.38 4.25 -10.37
CA ARG A 180 18.18 5.19 -9.26
C ARG A 180 16.68 5.37 -9.03
N CYS A 181 16.19 4.92 -7.87
CA CYS A 181 14.85 5.25 -7.42
C CYS A 181 14.84 6.76 -7.15
N TYR A 182 14.29 7.53 -8.09
CA TYR A 182 14.29 8.97 -7.98
C TYR A 182 13.39 9.40 -6.81
N GLY A 183 14.00 10.01 -5.80
CA GLY A 183 13.44 10.23 -4.47
C GLY A 183 14.50 10.19 -3.35
N GLU A 184 15.67 9.61 -3.60
CA GLU A 184 16.85 9.82 -2.74
C GLU A 184 17.37 11.24 -2.94
N ALA A 185 16.85 12.15 -2.13
CA ALA A 185 17.58 13.36 -1.78
C ALA A 185 18.96 12.92 -1.29
N ALA A 186 20.00 13.48 -1.91
CA ALA A 186 21.38 13.31 -1.51
C ALA A 186 21.50 13.54 0.00
N ASN A 187 21.77 12.48 0.75
CA ASN A 187 22.45 12.54 2.04
C ASN A 187 23.11 11.18 2.29
N SER A 188 24.43 11.24 2.33
CA SER A 188 25.39 10.21 2.68
C SER A 188 24.99 9.42 3.93
N VAL A 189 24.47 8.18 3.78
CA VAL A 189 24.71 7.03 4.68
C VAL A 189 24.44 5.74 3.88
N GLU A 190 25.21 5.49 2.82
CA GLU A 190 25.39 4.11 2.35
C GLU A 190 26.26 3.41 3.40
N GLU A 191 25.70 2.43 4.13
CA GLU A 191 26.35 1.14 4.46
C GLU A 191 25.59 0.26 5.48
N ASN A 192 24.64 0.77 6.28
CA ASN A 192 24.19 -0.01 7.46
C ASN A 192 22.80 -0.70 7.40
N CYS A 193 22.01 -0.60 6.32
CA CYS A 193 20.68 -1.23 6.29
C CYS A 193 20.62 -2.63 5.65
N VAL A 194 21.58 -3.01 4.81
CA VAL A 194 21.55 -4.33 4.13
C VAL A 194 22.07 -5.44 5.05
N GLU A 195 22.99 -5.13 5.97
CA GLU A 195 23.53 -6.14 6.89
C GLU A 195 22.55 -6.63 7.96
N VAL A 196 21.65 -5.76 8.44
CA VAL A 196 20.75 -6.11 9.56
C VAL A 196 19.65 -7.08 9.09
N SER A 197 19.13 -6.92 7.87
CA SER A 197 18.14 -7.86 7.32
C SER A 197 18.78 -9.21 6.94
N ALA A 198 19.99 -9.20 6.37
CA ALA A 198 20.70 -10.43 6.01
C ALA A 198 21.15 -11.26 7.23
N LYS A 199 21.56 -10.61 8.34
CA LYS A 199 21.87 -11.29 9.61
C LYS A 199 20.63 -11.90 10.27
N THR A 200 19.51 -11.18 10.28
CA THR A 200 18.24 -11.66 10.86
C THR A 200 17.65 -12.82 10.04
N ILE A 201 17.69 -12.75 8.71
CA ILE A 201 17.23 -13.85 7.84
C ILE A 201 18.14 -15.09 7.97
N LYS A 202 19.47 -14.92 8.07
CA LYS A 202 20.39 -16.05 8.32
C LYS A 202 20.17 -16.70 9.69
N LEU A 203 19.75 -15.95 10.72
CA LEU A 203 19.43 -16.50 12.04
C LEU A 203 18.11 -17.29 12.03
N ILE A 204 17.08 -16.79 11.33
CA ILE A 204 15.78 -17.49 11.19
C ILE A 204 15.94 -18.80 10.42
N VAL A 205 16.68 -18.79 9.31
CA VAL A 205 16.92 -19.99 8.49
C VAL A 205 17.79 -21.03 9.21
N LYS A 206 18.71 -20.61 10.08
CA LYS A 206 19.48 -21.54 10.94
C LYS A 206 18.64 -22.15 12.06
N GLY A 207 17.70 -21.38 12.64
CA GLY A 207 16.76 -21.86 13.66
C GLY A 207 15.83 -22.96 13.15
N ASP A 208 15.25 -22.77 11.96
CA ASP A 208 14.32 -23.73 11.35
C ASP A 208 15.00 -25.04 10.93
N ASN A 209 16.26 -24.99 10.47
CA ASN A 209 17.00 -26.18 10.09
C ASN A 209 17.38 -27.05 11.30
N ASN A 210 17.69 -26.44 12.45
CA ASN A 210 17.96 -27.18 13.68
C ASN A 210 16.70 -27.85 14.26
N GLN A 211 15.53 -27.22 14.14
CA GLN A 211 14.26 -27.84 14.56
C GLN A 211 13.87 -29.00 13.64
N ARG A 212 14.04 -28.87 12.32
CA ARG A 212 13.75 -29.94 11.35
C ARG A 212 14.68 -31.15 11.50
N GLN A 213 15.96 -30.94 11.82
CA GLN A 213 16.90 -32.05 12.07
C GLN A 213 16.57 -32.81 13.37
N ASN A 214 16.07 -32.12 14.41
CA ASN A 214 15.69 -32.75 15.68
C ASN A 214 14.35 -33.54 15.59
N VAL A 215 13.44 -33.12 14.71
CA VAL A 215 12.20 -33.86 14.45
C VAL A 215 12.49 -35.14 13.65
N ASN A 216 13.38 -35.07 12.66
CA ASN A 216 13.75 -36.24 11.84
C ASN A 216 14.54 -37.29 12.62
N SER A 217 15.39 -36.90 13.56
CA SER A 217 16.13 -37.85 14.43
C SER A 217 15.20 -38.58 15.42
N ASN A 218 14.17 -37.92 15.94
CA ASN A 218 13.17 -38.54 16.81
C ASN A 218 12.23 -39.50 16.06
N ILE A 219 11.85 -39.18 14.82
CA ILE A 219 11.04 -40.08 13.98
C ILE A 219 11.82 -41.35 13.60
N GLN A 220 13.13 -41.25 13.34
CA GLN A 220 13.95 -42.43 13.04
C GLN A 220 14.15 -43.35 14.27
N ARG A 221 14.21 -42.80 15.48
CA ARG A 221 14.30 -43.60 16.72
C ARG A 221 13.00 -44.32 17.06
N GLN A 222 11.83 -43.74 16.75
CA GLN A 222 10.53 -44.38 16.98
C GLN A 222 10.21 -45.52 16.01
N ARG A 223 10.93 -45.64 14.89
CA ARG A 223 10.77 -46.74 13.92
C ARG A 223 11.73 -47.92 14.16
N ALA A 224 12.61 -47.81 15.15
CA ALA A 224 13.61 -48.82 15.50
C ALA A 224 13.30 -49.58 16.80
N ILE A 225 12.10 -49.37 17.36
CA ILE A 225 11.49 -50.12 18.48
C ILE A 225 10.32 -50.90 17.89
#